data_AF-A0A3E2TD89-F1
#
_entry.id   AF-A0A3E2TD89-F1
#
_cell.length_a   1.000
_cell.length_b   1.000
_cell.length_c   1.000
_cell.angle_alpha   90.00
_cell.angle_beta   90.00
_cell.angle_gamma   90.00
#
_symmetry.space_group_name_H-M   'P 1'
#
loop_
_entity.id
_entity.type
_entity.pdbx_description
1 polymer ?
#
loop_
_entity_poly.entity_id
_entity_poly.type
_entity_poly.pdbx_seq_one_letter_code
_entity_poly.pdbx_strand_id
1 'polypeptide(L)'
;MSEEQIKIWEKVEAKGLEKLGNIEKALLAKEGFKEAHKDYCDFVNRLAETTGLTTEELDRHFATLLAEKGEKKNDVGRRRR
;
A
#
# COMPACT_ATOMS: atom_id res chain seq x y z
N MET A 1 -5.24 13.56 14.41
CA MET A 1 -4.65 12.23 14.70
C MET A 1 -3.72 12.37 15.89
N SER A 2 -3.97 11.64 16.98
CA SER A 2 -3.05 11.61 18.13
C SER A 2 -1.76 10.84 17.78
N GLU A 3 -0.67 11.05 18.51
CA GLU A 3 0.62 10.38 18.27
C GLU A 3 0.52 8.83 18.26
N GLU A 4 -0.36 8.25 19.08
CA GLU A 4 -0.67 6.82 19.04
C GLU A 4 -1.34 6.37 17.74
N GLN A 5 -2.30 7.16 17.24
CA GLN A 5 -2.99 6.88 15.97
C GLN A 5 -2.01 6.95 14.81
N ILE A 6 -1.06 7.89 14.84
CA ILE A 6 -0.01 8.01 13.81
C ILE A 6 0.89 6.75 13.82
N LYS A 7 1.36 6.31 14.98
CA LYS A 7 2.17 5.07 15.09
C LYS A 7 1.42 3.82 14.64
N ILE A 8 0.12 3.75 14.89
CA ILE A 8 -0.74 2.67 14.40
C ILE A 8 -0.86 2.77 12.88
N TRP A 9 -1.06 3.98 12.35
CA TRP A 9 -1.16 4.24 10.93
C TRP A 9 0.11 3.85 10.18
N GLU A 10 1.29 4.19 10.67
CA GLU A 10 2.56 3.79 10.05
C GLU A 10 2.71 2.27 9.94
N LYS A 11 2.26 1.51 10.96
CA LYS A 11 2.25 0.04 10.92
C LYS A 11 1.25 -0.49 9.90
N VAL A 12 0.09 0.16 9.81
CA VAL A 12 -0.95 -0.15 8.83
C VAL A 12 -0.46 0.11 7.41
N GLU A 13 0.21 1.24 7.18
CA GLU A 13 0.84 1.60 5.92
C GLU A 13 1.88 0.57 5.47
N ALA A 14 2.76 0.15 6.40
CA ALA A 14 3.74 -0.90 6.14
C ALA A 14 3.07 -2.24 5.77
N LYS A 15 1.98 -2.61 6.45
CA LYS A 15 1.25 -3.86 6.19
C LYS A 15 0.49 -3.83 4.87
N GLY A 16 -0.09 -2.69 4.48
CA GLY A 16 -0.73 -2.52 3.17
C GLY A 16 0.27 -2.63 2.02
N LEU A 17 1.46 -2.03 2.18
CA LEU A 17 2.58 -2.20 1.25
C LEU A 17 3.03 -3.65 1.11
N GLU A 18 3.13 -4.40 2.22
CA GLU A 18 3.50 -5.82 2.18
C GLU A 18 2.47 -6.64 1.39
N LYS A 19 1.17 -6.38 1.58
CA LYS A 19 0.09 -7.02 0.82
C LYS A 19 0.15 -6.69 -0.67
N LEU A 20 0.37 -5.41 -1.02
CA LEU A 20 0.57 -5.00 -2.42
C LEU A 20 1.79 -5.70 -3.05
N GLY A 21 2.90 -5.79 -2.32
CA GLY A 21 4.08 -6.53 -2.78
C GLY A 21 3.82 -8.03 -2.96
N ASN A 22 2.96 -8.64 -2.12
CA ASN A 22 2.51 -10.01 -2.32
C ASN A 22 1.63 -10.16 -3.56
N ILE A 23 0.77 -9.18 -3.87
CA ILE A 23 0.01 -9.14 -5.11
C ILE A 23 0.95 -9.06 -6.32
N GLU A 24 1.96 -8.17 -6.30
CA GLU A 24 2.95 -8.07 -7.38
C GLU A 24 3.71 -9.39 -7.58
N LYS A 25 4.13 -10.03 -6.50
CA LYS A 25 4.78 -11.36 -6.57
C LYS A 25 3.85 -12.42 -7.12
N ALA A 26 2.59 -12.45 -6.69
CA ALA A 26 1.59 -13.39 -7.20
C ALA A 26 1.27 -13.14 -8.69
N LEU A 27 1.26 -11.87 -9.10
CA LEU A 27 1.08 -11.46 -10.49
C LEU A 27 2.28 -11.88 -11.36
N LEU A 28 3.51 -11.72 -10.84
CA LEU A 28 4.74 -12.22 -11.47
C LEU A 28 4.76 -13.75 -11.56
N ALA A 29 4.33 -14.44 -10.51
CA ALA A 29 4.24 -15.90 -10.45
C ALA A 29 3.10 -16.47 -11.30
N LYS A 30 2.19 -15.62 -11.82
CA LYS A 30 0.97 -15.99 -12.57
C LYS A 30 0.05 -16.97 -11.83
N GLU A 31 0.19 -17.07 -10.52
CA GLU A 31 -0.57 -17.98 -9.66
C GLU A 31 -0.80 -17.30 -8.30
N GLY A 32 -1.97 -17.51 -7.68
CA GLY A 32 -2.29 -16.94 -6.37
C GLY A 32 -2.76 -15.47 -6.37
N PHE A 33 -2.85 -14.80 -7.52
CA PHE A 33 -3.32 -13.40 -7.59
C PHE A 33 -4.70 -13.20 -6.98
N LYS A 34 -5.66 -14.11 -7.22
CA LYS A 34 -7.01 -14.02 -6.65
C LYS A 34 -7.00 -14.01 -5.13
N GLU A 35 -6.14 -14.82 -4.51
CA GLU A 35 -6.05 -14.92 -3.05
C GLU A 35 -5.37 -13.67 -2.47
N ALA A 36 -4.24 -13.25 -3.04
CA ALA A 36 -3.54 -12.04 -2.64
C ALA A 36 -4.41 -10.78 -2.82
N HIS A 37 -5.14 -10.68 -3.93
CA HIS A 37 -6.05 -9.56 -4.20
C HIS A 37 -7.23 -9.56 -3.23
N LYS A 38 -7.80 -10.72 -2.89
CA LYS A 38 -8.87 -10.82 -1.88
C LYS A 38 -8.37 -10.39 -0.50
N ASP A 39 -7.17 -10.82 -0.11
CA ASP A 39 -6.55 -10.50 1.17
C ASP A 39 -6.18 -9.00 1.31
N TYR A 40 -5.85 -8.33 0.21
CA TYR A 40 -5.73 -6.87 0.16
C TYR A 40 -7.08 -6.18 0.25
N CYS A 41 -8.08 -6.62 -0.51
CA CYS A 41 -9.41 -6.02 -0.50
C CYS A 41 -10.07 -6.09 0.89
N ASP A 42 -9.95 -7.24 1.58
CA ASP A 42 -10.46 -7.42 2.96
C ASP A 42 -9.75 -6.48 3.95
N PHE A 43 -8.43 -6.28 3.76
CA PHE A 43 -7.64 -5.36 4.57
C PHE A 43 -8.05 -3.90 4.38
N VAL A 44 -8.17 -3.44 3.13
CA VAL A 44 -8.60 -2.07 2.82
C VAL A 44 -10.03 -1.82 3.31
N ASN A 45 -10.91 -2.83 3.21
CA ASN A 45 -12.28 -2.72 3.70
C ASN A 45 -12.35 -2.56 5.23
N ARG A 46 -11.60 -3.39 5.98
CA ARG A 46 -11.52 -3.22 7.46
C ARG A 46 -10.88 -1.89 7.86
N LEU A 47 -9.91 -1.42 7.09
CA LEU A 47 -9.33 -0.11 7.28
C LEU A 47 -10.38 0.98 7.11
N ALA A 48 -11.14 0.93 6.01
CA ALA A 48 -12.23 1.87 5.72
C ALA A 48 -13.25 1.93 6.87
N GLU A 49 -13.62 0.77 7.44
CA GLU A 49 -14.49 0.72 8.62
C GLU A 49 -13.86 1.34 9.87
N THR A 50 -12.54 1.21 10.04
CA THR A 50 -11.82 1.70 11.23
C THR A 50 -11.53 3.20 11.16
N THR A 51 -11.13 3.71 9.99
CA THR A 51 -10.84 5.14 9.79
C THR A 51 -12.04 5.95 9.32
N GLY A 52 -13.12 5.30 8.88
CA GLY A 52 -14.26 5.96 8.24
C GLY A 52 -13.94 6.52 6.85
N LEU A 53 -12.80 6.14 6.26
CA LEU A 53 -12.40 6.53 4.91
C LEU A 53 -12.99 5.58 3.88
N THR A 54 -13.11 6.03 2.62
CA THR A 54 -13.52 5.12 1.56
C THR A 54 -12.37 4.20 1.14
N THR A 55 -12.71 3.00 0.67
CA THR A 55 -11.72 2.06 0.11
C THR A 55 -10.95 2.67 -1.06
N GLU A 56 -11.57 3.54 -1.85
CA GLU A 56 -10.92 4.30 -2.92
C GLU A 56 -9.85 5.28 -2.43
N GLU A 57 -10.12 6.02 -1.34
CA GLU A 57 -9.14 6.94 -0.75
C GLU A 57 -7.92 6.19 -0.22
N LEU A 58 -8.17 5.05 0.43
CA LEU A 58 -7.12 4.18 0.93
C LEU A 58 -6.31 3.57 -0.21
N ASP A 59 -6.97 3.09 -1.26
CA ASP A 59 -6.29 2.51 -2.42
C ASP A 59 -5.39 3.55 -3.11
N ARG A 60 -5.88 4.77 -3.31
CA ARG A 60 -5.04 5.88 -3.81
C ARG A 60 -3.87 6.17 -2.88
N HIS A 61 -4.09 6.19 -1.56
CA HIS A 61 -3.04 6.43 -0.58
C HIS A 61 -1.95 5.37 -0.67
N PHE A 62 -2.32 4.08 -0.68
CA PHE A 62 -1.36 2.99 -0.84
C PHE A 62 -0.65 3.00 -2.20
N ALA A 63 -1.35 3.32 -3.29
CA ALA A 63 -0.77 3.45 -4.62
C ALA A 63 0.26 4.58 -4.69
N THR A 64 -0.04 5.75 -4.12
CA THR A 64 0.92 6.85 -3.99
C THR A 64 2.12 6.45 -3.13
N LEU A 65 1.89 5.81 -1.99
CA LEU A 65 2.94 5.33 -1.10
C LEU A 65 3.87 4.30 -1.77
N LEU A 66 3.30 3.41 -2.59
CA LEU A 66 4.05 2.44 -3.41
C LEU A 66 4.88 3.15 -4.48
N ALA A 67 4.30 4.14 -5.18
CA ALA A 67 4.98 4.93 -6.19
C ALA A 67 6.14 5.75 -5.59
N GLU A 68 5.93 6.43 -4.47
CA GLU A 68 6.98 7.20 -3.78
C GLU A 68 8.16 6.31 -3.33
N LYS A 69 7.87 5.10 -2.83
CA LYS A 69 8.91 4.11 -2.52
C LYS A 69 9.63 3.60 -3.77
N GLY A 70 8.95 3.52 -4.91
CA GLY A 70 9.54 3.20 -6.21
C GLY A 70 10.43 4.32 -6.76
N GLU A 71 10.01 5.58 -6.60
CA GLU A 71 10.70 6.77 -7.14
C GLU A 71 11.99 7.14 -6.40
N LYS A 72 12.15 6.78 -5.12
CA LYS A 72 13.42 6.94 -4.41
C LYS A 72 14.61 6.21 -5.06
N LYS A 73 14.37 5.27 -5.99
CA LYS A 73 15.43 4.64 -6.80
C LYS A 73 15.81 5.44 -8.05
N ASN A 74 14.99 6.39 -8.52
CA ASN A 74 15.21 7.10 -9.79
C ASN A 74 15.65 8.56 -9.64
N ASP A 75 15.56 9.18 -8.47
CA ASP A 75 15.95 10.59 -8.29
C ASP A 75 17.48 10.83 -8.19
N VAL A 76 18.30 9.77 -8.02
CA VAL A 76 19.77 9.89 -8.10
C VAL A 76 20.25 10.13 -9.55
N GLY A 77 19.37 10.04 -10.56
CA GLY A 77 19.74 10.16 -11.97
C GLY A 77 19.48 11.51 -12.64
N ARG A 78 18.71 12.44 -12.05
CA ARG A 78 18.21 13.64 -12.77
C ARG A 78 18.62 14.96 -12.13
N ARG A 79 19.91 15.10 -11.82
CA ARG A 79 20.50 16.42 -11.50
C ARG A 79 21.83 16.65 -12.22
N ARG A 80 21.85 16.45 -13.54
CA ARG A 80 22.86 17.03 -14.45
C ARG A 80 22.27 17.22 -15.85
N ARG A 81 21.74 18.41 -16.12
CA ARG A 81 21.89 19.13 -17.39
C ARG A 81 21.55 20.58 -17.16
#